data_AF-A0A3R9Y4A7-F1
#
_entry.id   AF-A0A3R9Y4A7-F1
#
_cell.length_a   1.000
_cell.length_b   1.000
_cell.length_c   1.000
_cell.angle_alpha   90.00
_cell.angle_beta   90.00
_cell.angle_gamma   90.00
#
_symmetry.space_group_name_H-M   'P 1'
#
loop_
_entity.id
_entity.type
_entity.pdbx_description
1 polymer ?
#
loop_
_entity_poly.entity_id
_entity_poly.type
_entity_poly.pdbx_seq_one_letter_code
_entity_poly.pdbx_strand_id
1 'polypeptide(L)'
;MKQQKILDLINASQALIKSDLLPNSATHKYQLLMLIKTFEILRAYIEQGESLVARENGILQDYFHFPIQNFEDAFAQLCSDLREDVHIENVQQLLQDLNREDLKITEPKKVSHG
;
A
#
# COMPACT_ATOMS: atom_id res chain seq x y z
N MET A 1 20.36 4.67 -3.19
CA MET A 1 21.28 4.31 -2.06
C MET A 1 20.59 4.17 -0.70
N LYS A 2 19.71 5.10 -0.26
CA LYS A 2 19.05 4.99 1.05
C LYS A 2 18.01 3.87 1.13
N GLN A 3 17.16 3.73 0.11
CA GLN A 3 16.14 2.66 0.04
C GLN A 3 16.76 1.26 0.07
N GLN A 4 17.80 1.00 -0.72
CA GLN A 4 18.48 -0.31 -0.72
C GLN A 4 19.01 -0.70 0.66
N LYS A 5 19.63 0.23 1.39
CA LYS A 5 20.09 -0.04 2.77
C LYS A 5 18.94 -0.40 3.72
N ILE A 6 17.77 0.22 3.55
CA ILE A 6 16.58 -0.10 4.35
C ILE A 6 16.07 -1.50 4.00
N LEU A 7 16.04 -1.85 2.71
CA LEU A 7 15.67 -3.20 2.26
C LEU A 7 16.61 -4.27 2.82
N ASP A 8 17.92 -4.00 2.82
CA ASP A 8 18.92 -4.92 3.37
C ASP A 8 18.72 -5.12 4.89
N LEU A 9 18.43 -4.03 5.63
CA LEU A 9 18.10 -4.10 7.06
C LEU A 9 16.81 -4.88 7.33
N ILE A 10 15.78 -4.69 6.51
CA ILE A 10 14.53 -5.45 6.59
C ILE A 10 14.80 -6.95 6.40
N ASN A 11 15.58 -7.31 5.37
CA ASN A 11 15.92 -8.70 5.07
C ASN A 11 16.72 -9.35 6.22
N ALA A 12 17.72 -8.64 6.74
CA ALA A 12 18.51 -9.11 7.88
C ALA A 12 17.65 -9.30 9.15
N SER A 13 16.75 -8.35 9.42
CA SER A 13 15.85 -8.42 10.58
C SER A 13 14.87 -9.59 10.48
N GLN A 14 14.27 -9.80 9.31
CA GLN A 14 13.38 -10.94 9.08
C GLN A 14 14.11 -12.28 9.17
N ALA A 15 15.36 -12.36 8.68
CA ALA A 15 16.17 -13.57 8.79
C ALA A 15 16.42 -13.93 10.26
N LEU A 16 16.86 -12.97 11.08
CA LEU A 16 17.08 -13.15 12.52
C LEU A 16 15.80 -13.56 13.25
N ILE A 17 14.67 -12.93 12.95
CA ILE A 17 13.39 -13.29 13.59
C ILE A 17 13.01 -14.73 13.25
N LYS A 18 13.18 -15.15 11.99
CA LYS A 18 12.83 -16.50 11.51
C LYS A 18 13.75 -17.58 12.05
N SER A 19 15.06 -17.34 12.10
CA SER A 19 16.04 -18.36 12.52
C SER A 19 16.15 -18.47 14.04
N ASP A 20 16.09 -17.36 14.76
CA ASP A 20 16.53 -17.33 16.16
C ASP A 20 15.38 -16.99 17.12
N LEU A 21 14.53 -16.03 16.79
CA LEU A 21 13.51 -15.56 17.75
C LEU A 21 12.24 -16.40 17.73
N LEU A 22 11.72 -16.74 16.54
CA LEU A 22 10.48 -17.51 16.40
C LEU A 22 10.56 -18.92 17.01
N PRO A 23 11.63 -19.71 16.79
CA PRO A 23 11.74 -21.04 17.39
C PRO A 23 11.84 -21.01 18.92
N ASN A 24 12.42 -19.94 19.47
CA ASN A 24 12.78 -19.85 20.89
C ASN A 24 11.78 -19.03 21.73
N SER A 25 10.83 -18.31 21.10
CA SER A 25 9.90 -17.41 21.80
C SER A 25 8.44 -17.83 21.62
N ALA A 26 8.04 -18.94 22.25
CA ALA A 26 6.65 -19.42 22.20
C ALA A 26 5.63 -18.37 22.70
N THR A 27 5.99 -17.61 23.74
CA THR A 27 5.14 -16.58 24.37
C THR A 27 4.90 -15.36 23.46
N HIS A 28 5.81 -15.07 22.53
CA HIS A 28 5.74 -13.88 21.66
C HIS A 28 5.54 -14.21 20.17
N LYS A 29 5.17 -15.45 19.87
CA LYS A 29 5.07 -15.95 18.50
C LYS A 29 4.17 -15.07 17.61
N TYR A 30 3.01 -14.65 18.12
CA TYR A 30 2.09 -13.79 17.38
C TYR A 30 2.70 -12.43 17.05
N GLN A 31 3.34 -11.78 18.03
CA GLN A 31 3.99 -10.48 17.85
C GLN A 31 5.13 -10.57 16.84
N LEU A 32 5.90 -11.65 16.86
CA LEU A 32 6.98 -11.88 15.89
C LEU A 32 6.44 -12.11 14.48
N LEU A 33 5.34 -12.85 14.32
CA LEU A 33 4.67 -13.04 13.03
C LEU A 33 4.10 -11.72 12.48
N MET A 34 3.46 -10.92 13.35
CA MET A 34 3.00 -9.57 13.03
C MET A 34 4.17 -8.70 12.55
N LEU A 35 5.30 -8.71 13.26
CA LEU A 35 6.48 -7.94 12.89
C LEU A 35 7.06 -8.34 11.54
N ILE A 36 7.14 -9.65 11.25
CA ILE A 36 7.53 -10.15 9.91
C ILE A 36 6.59 -9.59 8.85
N LYS A 37 5.27 -9.67 9.07
CA LYS A 37 4.27 -9.20 8.11
C LYS A 37 4.37 -7.68 7.90
N THR A 38 4.60 -6.90 8.94
CA THR A 38 4.85 -5.45 8.84
C THR A 38 6.07 -5.17 7.98
N PHE A 39 7.17 -5.92 8.15
CA PHE A 39 8.35 -5.79 7.31
C PHE A 39 8.09 -6.15 5.85
N GLU A 40 7.27 -7.17 5.57
CA GLU A 40 6.86 -7.52 4.20
C GLU A 40 6.08 -6.37 3.54
N ILE A 41 5.15 -5.75 4.27
CA ILE A 41 4.36 -4.61 3.79
C ILE A 41 5.27 -3.40 3.53
N LEU A 42 6.15 -3.06 4.49
CA LEU A 42 7.09 -1.94 4.34
C LEU A 42 8.02 -2.14 3.14
N ARG A 43 8.52 -3.36 2.94
CA ARG A 43 9.33 -3.70 1.78
C ARG A 43 8.56 -3.48 0.47
N ALA A 44 7.32 -3.98 0.39
CA ALA A 44 6.48 -3.78 -0.79
C ALA A 44 6.22 -2.29 -1.07
N TYR A 45 5.98 -1.47 -0.04
CA TYR A 45 5.87 -0.01 -0.19
C TYR A 45 7.16 0.63 -0.70
N ILE A 46 8.33 0.23 -0.23
CA ILE A 46 9.60 0.78 -0.70
C ILE A 46 9.87 0.39 -2.15
N GLU A 47 9.59 -0.86 -2.52
CA GLU A 47 9.86 -1.40 -3.87
C GLU A 47 8.84 -0.91 -4.90
N GLN A 48 7.57 -0.72 -4.50
CA GLN A 48 6.47 -0.46 -5.43
C GLN A 48 5.82 0.91 -5.25
N GLY A 49 6.15 1.67 -4.21
CA GLY A 49 5.46 2.89 -3.82
C GLY A 49 5.40 3.95 -4.93
N GLU A 50 6.51 4.20 -5.63
CA GLU A 50 6.51 5.14 -6.76
C GLU A 50 5.59 4.68 -7.90
N SER A 51 5.56 3.37 -8.16
CA SER A 51 4.68 2.77 -9.17
C SER A 51 3.21 2.78 -8.74
N LEU A 52 2.93 2.67 -7.44
CA LEU A 52 1.59 2.74 -6.86
C LEU A 52 1.04 4.15 -7.05
N VAL A 53 1.76 5.17 -6.58
CA VAL A 53 1.36 6.58 -6.69
C VAL A 53 1.14 6.96 -8.15
N ALA A 54 1.96 6.46 -9.09
CA ALA A 54 1.73 6.69 -10.51
C ALA A 54 0.43 6.06 -11.03
N ARG A 55 0.08 4.85 -10.60
CA ARG A 55 -1.16 4.16 -10.99
C ARG A 55 -2.40 4.82 -10.38
N GLU A 56 -2.34 5.17 -9.10
CA GLU A 56 -3.43 5.88 -8.39
C GLU A 56 -3.66 7.27 -8.98
N ASN A 57 -2.59 8.01 -9.33
CA ASN A 57 -2.72 9.25 -10.09
C ASN A 57 -3.40 9.03 -11.44
N GLY A 58 -3.09 7.94 -12.15
CA GLY A 58 -3.77 7.60 -13.41
C GLY A 58 -5.28 7.41 -13.22
N ILE A 59 -5.67 6.67 -12.18
CA ILE A 59 -7.08 6.46 -11.82
C ILE A 59 -7.78 7.78 -11.48
N LEU A 60 -7.13 8.65 -10.69
CA LEU A 60 -7.68 9.95 -10.36
C LEU A 60 -7.71 10.91 -11.55
N GLN A 61 -6.79 10.81 -12.50
CA GLN A 61 -6.74 11.66 -13.69
C GLN A 61 -7.93 11.41 -14.62
N ASP A 62 -8.48 10.20 -14.62
CA ASP A 62 -9.71 9.88 -15.36
C ASP A 62 -10.94 10.55 -14.71
N TYR A 63 -10.92 10.74 -13.39
CA TYR A 63 -11.94 11.49 -12.65
C TYR A 63 -11.78 13.01 -12.80
N PHE A 64 -10.57 13.52 -12.56
CA PHE A 64 -10.26 14.94 -12.68
C PHE A 64 -9.99 15.28 -14.14
N HIS A 65 -10.95 15.90 -14.82
CA HIS A 65 -10.80 16.41 -16.19
C HIS A 65 -9.76 17.54 -16.36
N PHE A 66 -8.90 17.75 -15.37
CA PHE A 66 -7.77 18.68 -15.37
C PHE A 66 -6.49 17.99 -14.87
N PRO A 67 -5.30 18.45 -15.28
CA PRO A 67 -4.05 17.81 -14.88
C PRO A 67 -3.83 17.82 -13.36
N ILE A 68 -3.60 16.65 -12.78
CA ILE A 68 -3.25 16.51 -11.36
C ILE A 68 -1.77 16.88 -11.18
N GLN A 69 -1.50 17.94 -10.40
CA GLN A 69 -0.14 18.36 -10.05
C GLN A 69 0.36 17.72 -8.75
N ASN A 70 -0.57 17.39 -7.85
CA ASN A 70 -0.30 16.79 -6.56
C ASN A 70 -1.37 15.73 -6.25
N PHE A 71 -0.93 14.49 -6.02
CA PHE A 71 -1.80 13.37 -5.68
C PHE A 71 -2.57 13.63 -4.37
N GLU A 72 -1.91 14.14 -3.34
CA GLU A 72 -2.51 14.35 -2.02
C GLU A 72 -3.65 15.37 -2.09
N ASP A 73 -3.46 16.44 -2.86
CA ASP A 73 -4.48 17.48 -3.06
C ASP A 73 -5.67 16.94 -3.87
N ALA A 74 -5.41 16.17 -4.93
CA ALA A 74 -6.46 15.54 -5.73
C ALA A 74 -7.26 14.51 -4.90
N PHE A 75 -6.59 13.71 -4.09
CA PHE A 75 -7.25 12.75 -3.21
C PHE A 75 -8.07 13.44 -2.11
N ALA A 76 -7.55 14.55 -1.55
CA ALA A 76 -8.29 15.38 -0.60
C ALA A 76 -9.54 16.00 -1.23
N GLN A 77 -9.46 16.44 -2.49
CA GLN A 77 -10.60 16.96 -3.23
C GLN A 77 -11.66 15.87 -3.47
N LEU A 78 -11.27 14.67 -3.91
CA LEU A 78 -12.19 13.53 -4.05
C LEU A 78 -12.90 13.24 -2.71
N CYS A 79 -12.15 13.24 -1.61
CA CYS A 79 -12.73 13.07 -0.27
C CYS A 79 -13.71 14.20 0.12
N SER A 80 -13.51 15.43 -0.37
CA SER A 80 -14.46 16.53 -0.18
C SER A 80 -15.72 16.31 -1.01
N ASP A 81 -15.55 16.02 -2.30
CA ASP A 81 -16.64 15.79 -3.25
C ASP A 81 -17.57 14.67 -2.78
N LEU A 82 -17.01 13.56 -2.27
CA LEU A 82 -17.76 12.45 -1.68
C LEU A 82 -18.54 12.84 -0.43
N ARG A 83 -18.01 13.75 0.41
CA ARG A 83 -18.69 14.21 1.63
C ARG A 83 -19.77 15.24 1.35
N GLU A 84 -19.62 15.99 0.26
CA GLU A 84 -20.56 17.02 -0.19
C GLU A 84 -21.65 16.48 -1.12
N ASP A 85 -21.73 15.14 -1.30
CA ASP A 85 -22.65 14.45 -2.21
C ASP A 85 -22.59 14.99 -3.66
N VAL A 86 -21.39 15.42 -4.10
CA VAL A 86 -21.16 15.78 -5.50
C VAL A 86 -21.40 14.56 -6.37
N HIS A 87 -22.14 14.74 -7.46
CA HIS A 87 -22.40 13.63 -8.37
C HIS A 87 -21.13 13.23 -9.11
N ILE A 88 -20.58 12.08 -8.74
CA ILE A 88 -19.43 11.45 -9.39
C ILE A 88 -19.92 10.26 -10.21
N GLU A 89 -19.78 10.34 -11.53
CA GLU A 89 -20.08 9.22 -12.41
C GLU A 89 -19.17 8.02 -12.07
N ASN A 90 -19.76 6.83 -11.94
CA ASN A 90 -19.04 5.59 -11.64
C ASN A 90 -18.17 5.61 -10.37
N VAL A 91 -18.56 6.40 -9.35
CA VAL A 91 -17.84 6.53 -8.06
C VAL A 91 -17.48 5.19 -7.42
N GLN A 92 -18.37 4.19 -7.52
CA GLN A 92 -18.10 2.86 -6.97
C GLN A 92 -16.92 2.19 -7.68
N GLN A 93 -16.85 2.28 -9.00
CA GLN A 93 -15.76 1.71 -9.79
C GLN A 93 -14.44 2.42 -9.48
N LEU A 94 -14.47 3.76 -9.42
CA LEU A 94 -13.32 4.57 -9.02
C LEU A 94 -12.73 4.12 -7.67
N LEU A 95 -13.58 3.98 -6.65
CA LEU A 95 -13.15 3.53 -5.32
C LEU A 95 -12.66 2.09 -5.31
N GLN A 96 -13.26 1.21 -6.12
CA GLN A 96 -12.80 -0.17 -6.27
C GLN A 96 -11.42 -0.25 -6.91
N ASP A 97 -11.15 0.56 -7.92
CA ASP A 97 -9.86 0.59 -8.61
C ASP A 97 -8.76 1.15 -7.71
N LEU A 98 -9.02 2.23 -6.96
CA LEU A 98 -8.10 2.74 -5.94
C LEU A 98 -7.79 1.69 -4.87
N ASN A 99 -8.83 1.06 -4.31
CA ASN A 99 -8.66 0.02 -3.30
C ASN A 99 -7.91 -1.21 -3.86
N ARG A 100 -8.08 -1.54 -5.15
CA ARG A 100 -7.36 -2.65 -5.78
C ARG A 100 -5.86 -2.36 -5.87
N GLU A 101 -5.46 -1.12 -6.14
CA GLU A 101 -4.06 -0.73 -6.15
C GLU A 101 -3.44 -0.85 -4.74
N ASP A 102 -4.12 -0.36 -3.70
CA ASP A 102 -3.68 -0.51 -2.30
C ASP A 102 -3.55 -1.98 -1.87
N LEU A 103 -4.50 -2.82 -2.26
CA LEU A 103 -4.51 -4.25 -1.93
C LEU A 103 -3.34 -5.01 -2.56
N LYS A 104 -2.74 -4.54 -3.67
CA LYS A 104 -1.54 -5.17 -4.25
C LYS A 104 -0.36 -5.15 -3.29
N ILE A 105 -0.30 -4.14 -2.42
CA ILE A 105 0.78 -3.98 -1.44
C ILE A 105 0.48 -4.75 -0.15
N THR A 106 -0.74 -4.61 0.37
CA THR A 106 -1.09 -5.15 1.69
C THR A 106 -1.47 -6.65 1.63
N GLU A 107 -2.18 -7.05 0.56
CA GLU A 107 -2.78 -8.36 0.40
C GLU A 107 -2.74 -8.86 -1.07
N PRO A 108 -1.54 -9.03 -1.67
CA PRO A 108 -1.40 -9.37 -3.10
C PRO A 108 -2.17 -10.63 -3.53
N LYS A 109 -2.41 -11.56 -2.61
CA LYS A 109 -3.18 -12.80 -2.87
C LYS A 109 -4.67 -12.53 -3.12
N LYS A 110 -5.26 -11.46 -2.56
CA LYS A 110 -6.68 -11.12 -2.79
C LYS A 110 -6.92 -10.45 -4.14
N VAL A 111 -5.88 -9.86 -4.74
CA VAL A 111 -5.98 -9.22 -6.07
C VAL A 111 -6.02 -10.24 -7.21
N SER A 112 -5.56 -11.48 -6.97
CA SER A 112 -5.53 -12.57 -7.95
C SER A 112 -6.83 -13.38 -8.06
N HIS A 113 -7.79 -13.14 -7.17
CA HIS A 113 -9.11 -13.78 -7.19
C HIS A 113 -10.18 -12.70 -7.36
N GLY A 114 -10.20 -12.10 -8.55
CA GLY A 114 -11.32 -11.30 -9.04
C GLY A 114 -12.29 -12.18 -9.83
#